data_AF-A0A1Z5JER0-F1
#
_entry.id   AF-A0A1Z5JER0-F1
#
_cell.length_a   1.000
_cell.length_b   1.000
_cell.length_c   1.000
_cell.angle_alpha   90.00
_cell.angle_beta   90.00
_cell.angle_gamma   90.00
#
_symmetry.space_group_name_H-M   'P 1'
#
loop_
_entity.id
_entity.type
_entity.pdbx_description
1 polymer ?
#
loop_
_entity_poly.entity_id
_entity_poly.type
_entity_poly.pdbx_seq_one_letter_code
_entity_poly.pdbx_strand_id
1 'polypeptide(L)'
;MQDDQPKWRDDPVDLFSDWKIEIISFNDEGVETTDTYHVHKNFLAHGSRRSKYFFRLFRSEESFTENQASTSRIDLDPLAAQAFPVLLDFVYGSNLSITSQTATALHHLGEYFEIRPLQDTSFEFCQHDMSLDNLHAYYASAKQLHDDNVMNLIVDYLRLKISKLSPTNPIVLQSSPDLWLRVLGLDDRREKIEFKDTILLSQIIAKMCMSQSEAPMDAKTFYTFTNLLTSIHSNAALDLCELDDRYSLGDDDDESDLSALQQLCVDALSANWTDRNKWNDEQFDKMKYRKPKFIVKVLRQTVSDATSKLPRKSHYADY
;
A
#
# COMPACT_ATOMS: atom_id res chain seq x y z
N MET A 1 30.70 32.31 13.24
CA MET A 1 31.34 31.70 14.42
C MET A 1 30.43 30.60 14.92
N GLN A 2 30.71 29.35 14.55
CA GLN A 2 30.35 28.11 15.26
C GLN A 2 30.71 26.95 14.32
N ASP A 3 31.95 26.47 14.40
CA ASP A 3 32.36 25.20 13.78
C ASP A 3 33.11 24.32 14.80
N ASP A 4 32.89 24.60 16.09
CA ASP A 4 33.57 23.99 17.25
C ASP A 4 32.59 23.16 18.10
N GLN A 5 31.40 22.87 17.57
CA GLN A 5 30.44 22.00 18.26
C GLN A 5 30.79 20.53 17.96
N PRO A 6 30.85 19.67 18.99
CA PRO A 6 31.09 18.25 18.80
C PRO A 6 30.06 17.62 17.87
N LYS A 7 30.50 16.86 16.87
CA LYS A 7 29.63 16.05 16.00
C LYS A 7 29.79 14.58 16.36
N TRP A 8 28.72 13.81 16.24
CA TRP A 8 28.77 12.36 16.52
C TRP A 8 29.58 11.56 15.50
N ARG A 9 29.90 12.15 14.34
CA ARG A 9 30.66 11.52 13.26
C ARG A 9 32.18 11.68 13.38
N ASP A 10 32.62 12.54 14.28
CA ASP A 10 34.04 12.81 14.52
C ASP A 10 34.64 11.74 15.46
N ASP A 11 35.95 11.79 15.71
CA ASP A 11 36.60 10.80 16.57
C ASP A 11 36.03 10.85 18.00
N PRO A 12 35.54 9.71 18.54
CA PRO A 12 34.86 9.68 19.83
C PRO A 12 35.78 9.98 21.02
N VAL A 13 37.09 9.69 20.90
CA VAL A 13 38.09 9.96 21.94
C VAL A 13 38.41 11.45 21.97
N ASP A 14 38.58 12.06 20.79
CA ASP A 14 38.94 13.47 20.68
C ASP A 14 37.81 14.41 21.12
N LEU A 15 36.55 13.96 21.05
CA LEU A 15 35.38 14.77 21.40
C LEU A 15 34.67 14.39 22.69
N PHE A 16 35.21 13.44 23.46
CA PHE A 16 34.66 13.04 24.76
C PHE A 16 33.23 12.50 24.69
N SER A 17 32.95 11.62 23.72
CA SER A 17 31.66 10.91 23.68
C SER A 17 31.46 10.12 24.98
N ASP A 18 30.33 10.36 25.66
CA ASP A 18 30.01 9.80 26.98
C ASP A 18 28.89 8.74 26.93
N TRP A 19 28.48 8.35 25.73
CA TRP A 19 27.48 7.32 25.51
C TRP A 19 27.69 6.56 24.20
N LYS A 20 27.28 5.29 24.19
CA LYS A 20 27.29 4.41 23.02
C LYS A 20 25.87 3.95 22.70
N ILE A 21 25.49 3.99 21.43
CA ILE A 21 24.24 3.38 20.94
C ILE A 21 24.61 2.27 19.98
N GLU A 22 24.14 1.06 20.26
CA GLU A 22 24.22 -0.10 19.39
C GLU A 22 22.84 -0.32 18.77
N ILE A 23 22.71 -0.08 17.47
CA ILE A 23 21.51 -0.39 16.70
C ILE A 23 21.65 -1.81 16.17
N ILE A 24 20.74 -2.68 16.58
CA ILE A 24 20.64 -4.02 16.03
C ILE A 24 19.57 -4.03 14.95
N SER A 25 19.91 -4.60 13.79
CA SER A 25 18.91 -4.93 12.77
C SER A 25 19.19 -6.31 12.17
N PHE A 26 18.16 -6.93 11.61
CA PHE A 26 18.26 -8.23 10.96
C PHE A 26 18.06 -8.06 9.46
N ASN A 27 19.00 -8.52 8.64
CA ASN A 27 18.82 -8.50 7.19
C ASN A 27 17.76 -9.53 6.75
N ASP A 28 17.43 -9.56 5.45
CA ASP A 28 16.45 -10.49 4.88
C ASP A 28 16.79 -11.98 5.09
N GLU A 29 18.06 -12.29 5.37
CA GLU A 29 18.55 -13.65 5.68
C GLU A 29 18.47 -13.98 7.18
N GLY A 30 17.98 -13.06 8.02
CA GLY A 30 17.91 -13.19 9.47
C GLY A 30 19.25 -13.03 10.18
N VAL A 31 20.27 -12.50 9.50
CA VAL A 31 21.60 -12.24 10.08
C VAL A 31 21.57 -10.93 10.85
N GLU A 32 21.95 -11.01 12.12
CA GLU A 32 22.11 -9.85 13.00
C GLU A 32 23.25 -8.94 12.50
N THR A 33 22.95 -7.65 12.41
CA THR A 33 23.89 -6.58 12.11
C THR A 33 23.85 -5.56 13.23
N THR A 34 25.02 -5.06 13.63
CA THR A 34 25.14 -4.09 14.74
C THR A 34 25.90 -2.87 14.27
N ASP A 35 25.21 -1.73 14.21
CA ASP A 35 25.83 -0.44 13.96
C ASP A 35 26.05 0.29 15.29
N THR A 36 27.28 0.77 15.51
CA THR A 36 27.66 1.44 16.75
C THR A 36 27.86 2.94 16.52
N TYR A 37 27.20 3.73 17.36
CA TYR A 37 27.25 5.19 17.33
C TYR A 37 27.78 5.72 18.66
N HIS A 38 28.83 6.53 18.60
CA HIS A 38 29.37 7.24 19.77
C HIS A 38 28.77 8.63 19.83
N VAL A 39 28.14 8.95 20.96
CA VAL A 39 27.28 10.12 21.09
C VAL A 39 27.43 10.76 22.47
N HIS A 40 26.87 11.97 22.58
CA HIS A 40 26.93 12.80 23.77
C HIS A 40 25.54 12.88 24.41
N LYS A 41 25.42 12.52 25.69
CA LYS A 41 24.16 12.57 26.45
C LYS A 41 23.49 13.92 26.38
N ASN A 42 24.29 14.99 26.46
CA ASN A 42 23.80 16.37 26.43
C ASN A 42 22.99 16.67 25.16
N PHE A 43 23.46 16.25 23.99
CA PHE A 43 22.76 16.49 22.72
C PHE A 43 21.49 15.64 22.58
N LEU A 44 21.52 14.39 23.06
CA LEU A 44 20.36 13.51 23.01
C LEU A 44 19.24 13.94 23.97
N ALA A 45 19.57 14.41 25.17
CA ALA A 45 18.60 14.67 26.24
C ALA A 45 18.22 16.14 26.44
N HIS A 46 18.95 17.10 25.85
CA HIS A 46 18.70 18.53 26.03
C HIS A 46 18.52 19.28 24.71
N GLY A 47 17.94 20.48 24.78
CA GLY A 47 17.64 21.31 23.63
C GLY A 47 16.26 21.04 23.00
N SER A 48 15.97 21.76 21.91
CA SER A 48 14.69 21.70 21.20
C SER A 48 14.52 20.42 20.37
N ARG A 49 15.63 19.78 19.97
CA ARG A 49 15.65 18.54 19.18
C ARG A 49 15.89 17.28 20.02
N ARG A 50 15.78 17.40 21.34
CA ARG A 50 16.03 16.28 22.27
C ARG A 50 15.08 15.12 22.06
N SER A 51 15.57 13.92 22.37
CA SER A 51 14.78 12.72 22.58
C SER A 51 14.28 12.64 24.01
N LYS A 52 12.96 12.52 24.20
CA LYS A 52 12.41 12.27 25.55
C LYS A 52 12.74 10.87 26.05
N TYR A 53 12.89 9.91 25.14
CA TYR A 53 13.37 8.56 25.46
C TYR A 53 14.73 8.63 26.18
N PHE A 54 15.74 9.22 25.54
CA PHE A 54 17.08 9.34 26.14
C PHE A 54 17.10 10.25 27.36
N PHE A 55 16.31 11.33 27.38
CA PHE A 55 16.17 12.17 28.57
C PHE A 55 15.72 11.38 29.81
N ARG A 56 14.72 10.50 29.66
CA ARG A 56 14.27 9.66 30.79
C ARG A 56 15.30 8.60 31.16
N LEU A 57 15.95 8.00 30.16
CA LEU A 57 17.00 7.00 30.38
C LEU A 57 18.14 7.57 31.25
N PHE A 58 18.66 8.74 30.87
CA PHE A 58 19.80 9.35 31.56
C PHE A 58 19.43 9.94 32.92
N ARG A 59 18.18 10.35 33.12
CA ARG A 59 17.73 10.88 34.41
C ARG A 59 17.63 9.79 35.49
N SER A 60 17.44 8.53 35.09
CA SER A 60 17.26 7.40 36.00
C SER A 60 18.56 6.59 36.16
N GLU A 61 19.62 7.27 36.61
CA GLU A 61 21.00 6.76 36.62
C GLU A 61 21.16 5.38 37.29
N GLU A 62 20.38 5.08 38.32
CA GLU A 62 20.47 3.80 39.05
C GLU A 62 19.47 2.73 38.59
N SER A 63 18.50 3.07 37.74
CA SER A 63 17.36 2.18 37.43
C SER A 63 17.53 1.33 36.17
N PHE A 64 18.50 1.67 35.32
CA PHE A 64 18.70 1.02 34.02
C PHE A 64 20.12 0.49 33.88
N THR A 65 20.24 -0.74 33.38
CA THR A 65 21.54 -1.41 33.15
C THR A 65 22.42 -0.67 32.15
N GLU A 66 21.80 0.05 31.22
CA GLU A 66 22.42 0.87 30.20
C GLU A 66 23.28 1.98 30.80
N ASN A 67 22.86 2.54 31.94
CA ASN A 67 23.62 3.58 32.64
C ASN A 67 24.93 3.05 33.23
N GLN A 68 24.97 1.78 33.63
CA GLN A 68 26.20 1.14 34.14
C GLN A 68 27.20 0.89 33.00
N ALA A 69 26.70 0.47 31.83
CA ALA A 69 27.52 0.18 30.66
C ALA A 69 27.79 1.41 29.77
N SER A 70 27.17 2.56 30.07
CA SER A 70 27.11 3.74 29.19
C SER A 70 26.72 3.40 27.75
N THR A 71 25.85 2.41 27.59
CA THR A 71 25.51 1.81 26.29
C THR A 71 24.01 1.53 26.21
N SER A 72 23.35 1.99 25.16
CA SER A 72 21.99 1.56 24.79
C SER A 72 22.07 0.59 23.63
N ARG A 73 21.49 -0.61 23.79
CA ARG A 73 21.31 -1.58 22.71
C ARG A 73 19.84 -1.55 22.28
N ILE A 74 19.57 -1.24 21.02
CA ILE A 74 18.23 -0.95 20.51
C ILE A 74 17.99 -1.74 19.24
N ASP A 75 16.93 -2.53 19.25
CA ASP A 75 16.50 -3.31 18.09
C ASP A 75 15.62 -2.45 17.19
N LEU A 76 16.01 -2.31 15.92
CA LEU A 76 15.27 -1.55 14.92
C LEU A 76 15.05 -2.39 13.66
N ASP A 77 13.92 -2.15 12.99
CA ASP A 77 13.71 -2.61 11.63
C ASP A 77 14.82 -2.06 10.71
N PRO A 78 15.29 -2.82 9.70
CA PRO A 78 16.36 -2.38 8.81
C PRO A 78 16.12 -1.01 8.16
N LEU A 79 14.88 -0.65 7.80
CA LEU A 79 14.57 0.66 7.23
C LEU A 79 14.79 1.78 8.26
N ALA A 80 14.39 1.54 9.52
CA ALA A 80 14.60 2.49 10.61
C ALA A 80 16.10 2.58 10.97
N ALA A 81 16.82 1.46 11.01
CA ALA A 81 18.25 1.43 11.25
C ALA A 81 19.03 2.24 10.21
N GLN A 82 18.70 2.08 8.91
CA GLN A 82 19.31 2.85 7.83
C GLN A 82 19.05 4.37 7.93
N ALA A 83 17.90 4.78 8.47
CA ALA A 83 17.56 6.17 8.68
C ALA A 83 18.13 6.77 9.98
N PHE A 84 18.64 5.93 10.89
CA PHE A 84 19.14 6.36 12.20
C PHE A 84 20.27 7.41 12.15
N PRO A 85 21.26 7.31 11.23
CA PRO A 85 22.26 8.37 11.06
C PRO A 85 21.66 9.75 10.78
N VAL A 86 20.57 9.82 10.00
CA VAL A 86 19.92 11.09 9.66
C VAL A 86 19.19 11.68 10.87
N LEU A 87 18.65 10.84 11.75
CA LEU A 87 18.13 11.27 13.06
C LEU A 87 19.25 11.84 13.93
N LEU A 88 20.41 11.20 14.00
CA LEU A 88 21.53 11.73 14.79
C LEU A 88 22.02 13.07 14.22
N ASP A 89 22.16 13.18 12.90
CA ASP A 89 22.50 14.44 12.24
C ASP A 89 21.49 15.55 12.63
N PHE A 90 20.20 15.22 12.66
CA PHE A 90 19.17 16.16 13.13
C PHE A 90 19.35 16.59 14.58
N VAL A 91 19.56 15.65 15.51
CA VAL A 91 19.73 15.95 16.94
C VAL A 91 20.94 16.84 17.17
N TYR A 92 22.02 16.63 16.41
CA TYR A 92 23.25 17.43 16.48
C TYR A 92 23.17 18.79 15.76
N GLY A 93 21.99 19.17 15.28
CA GLY A 93 21.77 20.50 14.72
C GLY A 93 21.99 20.61 13.20
N SER A 94 22.38 19.54 12.52
CA SER A 94 22.50 19.53 11.06
C SER A 94 21.14 19.74 10.38
N ASN A 95 21.18 20.16 9.12
CA ASN A 95 19.98 20.23 8.30
C ASN A 95 19.44 18.83 8.03
N LEU A 96 18.14 18.65 8.20
CA LEU A 96 17.48 17.38 7.98
C LEU A 96 17.37 17.10 6.48
N SER A 97 17.94 16.00 6.01
CA SER A 97 17.86 15.55 4.62
C SER A 97 16.82 14.44 4.49
N ILE A 98 15.54 14.81 4.40
CA ILE A 98 14.45 13.86 4.18
C ILE A 98 14.33 13.56 2.68
N THR A 99 14.14 12.29 2.33
CA THR A 99 13.78 11.85 0.97
C THR A 99 12.53 10.97 1.02
N SER A 100 11.93 10.67 -0.13
CA SER A 100 10.77 9.76 -0.21
C SER A 100 11.06 8.36 0.38
N GLN A 101 12.33 7.94 0.39
CA GLN A 101 12.76 6.65 0.93
C GLN A 101 12.94 6.67 2.45
N THR A 102 13.31 7.81 3.04
CA THR A 102 13.61 7.92 4.47
C THR A 102 12.50 8.55 5.29
N ALA A 103 11.55 9.25 4.67
CA ALA A 103 10.54 10.04 5.36
C ALA A 103 9.70 9.22 6.36
N THR A 104 9.17 8.06 5.94
CA THR A 104 8.40 7.18 6.83
C THR A 104 9.25 6.64 7.97
N ALA A 105 10.50 6.23 7.69
CA ALA A 105 11.41 5.75 8.72
C ALA A 105 11.77 6.83 9.75
N LEU A 106 12.00 8.07 9.30
CA LEU A 106 12.27 9.20 10.18
C LEU A 106 11.05 9.62 11.01
N HIS A 107 9.84 9.53 10.45
CA HIS A 107 8.61 9.72 11.20
C HIS A 107 8.48 8.66 12.31
N HIS A 108 8.63 7.38 11.96
CA HIS A 108 8.62 6.25 12.91
C HIS A 108 9.68 6.42 14.01
N LEU A 109 10.92 6.76 13.65
CA LEU A 109 11.99 7.02 14.62
C LEU A 109 11.68 8.22 15.51
N GLY A 110 11.10 9.28 14.94
CA GLY A 110 10.65 10.46 15.69
C GLY A 110 9.59 10.11 16.73
N GLU A 111 8.69 9.20 16.41
CA GLU A 111 7.70 8.66 17.35
C GLU A 111 8.37 7.79 18.43
N TYR A 112 9.17 6.79 18.03
CA TYR A 112 9.86 5.86 18.93
C TYR A 112 10.75 6.58 19.94
N PHE A 113 11.59 7.50 19.48
CA PHE A 113 12.50 8.28 20.33
C PHE A 113 11.86 9.53 20.94
N GLU A 114 10.58 9.77 20.65
CA GLU A 114 9.81 10.93 21.10
C GLU A 114 10.46 12.28 20.77
N ILE A 115 10.98 12.41 19.55
CA ILE A 115 11.54 13.63 18.99
C ILE A 115 10.46 14.31 18.15
N ARG A 116 9.56 15.06 18.82
CA ARG A 116 8.40 15.71 18.19
C ARG A 116 8.74 16.51 16.92
N PRO A 117 9.76 17.39 16.91
CA PRO A 117 10.09 18.15 15.69
C PRO A 117 10.52 17.26 14.50
N LEU A 118 11.19 16.13 14.76
CA LEU A 118 11.55 15.18 13.70
C LEU A 118 10.31 14.47 13.17
N GLN A 119 9.43 14.03 14.07
CA GLN A 119 8.15 13.42 13.74
C GLN A 119 7.32 14.35 12.85
N ASP A 120 7.05 15.57 13.33
CA ASP A 120 6.21 16.55 12.63
C ASP A 120 6.80 16.91 11.26
N THR A 121 8.09 17.23 11.17
CA THR A 121 8.75 17.60 9.91
C THR A 121 8.75 16.46 8.89
N SER A 122 8.98 15.22 9.35
CA SER A 122 8.98 14.04 8.46
C SER A 122 7.57 13.73 7.96
N PHE A 123 6.55 13.89 8.82
CA PHE A 123 5.16 13.72 8.44
C PHE A 123 4.69 14.77 7.42
N GLU A 124 5.04 16.05 7.65
CA GLU A 124 4.77 17.14 6.70
C GLU A 124 5.44 16.87 5.35
N PHE A 125 6.67 16.37 5.35
CA PHE A 125 7.34 15.95 4.12
C PHE A 125 6.54 14.87 3.38
N CYS A 126 6.11 13.80 4.09
CA CYS A 126 5.26 12.77 3.49
C CYS A 126 4.00 13.37 2.85
N GLN A 127 3.33 14.30 3.51
CA GLN A 127 2.12 14.94 2.99
C GLN A 127 2.36 15.73 1.69
N HIS A 128 3.50 16.40 1.59
CA HIS A 128 3.82 17.25 0.44
C HIS A 128 4.45 16.50 -0.75
N ASP A 129 5.28 15.50 -0.48
CA ASP A 129 6.00 14.74 -1.51
C ASP A 129 5.17 13.58 -2.11
N MET A 130 4.12 13.13 -1.40
CA MET A 130 3.31 11.99 -1.84
C MET A 130 2.61 12.25 -3.19
N SER A 131 2.86 11.34 -4.13
CA SER A 131 2.34 11.35 -5.48
C SER A 131 1.99 9.93 -5.93
N LEU A 132 1.28 9.78 -7.05
CA LEU A 132 0.97 8.43 -7.58
C LEU A 132 2.22 7.65 -8.03
N ASP A 133 3.34 8.33 -8.26
CA ASP A 133 4.57 7.73 -8.75
C ASP A 133 5.40 7.12 -7.61
N ASN A 134 5.35 7.68 -6.40
CA ASN A 134 6.10 7.23 -5.23
C ASN A 134 5.24 6.59 -4.12
N LEU A 135 3.91 6.61 -4.25
CA LEU A 135 2.98 6.12 -3.22
C LEU A 135 3.25 4.68 -2.74
N HIS A 136 3.66 3.82 -3.67
CA HIS A 136 3.97 2.41 -3.38
C HIS A 136 5.16 2.26 -2.42
N ALA A 137 6.16 3.14 -2.50
CA ALA A 137 7.28 3.16 -1.58
C ALA A 137 6.84 3.56 -0.18
N TYR A 138 6.04 4.63 -0.06
CA TYR A 138 5.44 5.03 1.22
C TYR A 138 4.60 3.90 1.84
N TYR A 139 3.80 3.19 1.03
CA TYR A 139 3.00 2.06 1.49
C TYR A 139 3.86 0.91 1.99
N ALA A 140 4.91 0.52 1.25
CA ALA A 140 5.82 -0.54 1.67
C ALA A 140 6.47 -0.20 3.01
N SER A 141 7.04 1.00 3.15
CA SER A 141 7.67 1.43 4.40
C SER A 141 6.67 1.55 5.55
N ALA A 142 5.47 2.09 5.32
CA ALA A 142 4.46 2.25 6.37
C ALA A 142 3.92 0.90 6.85
N LYS A 143 3.76 -0.06 5.93
CA LYS A 143 3.37 -1.44 6.28
C LYS A 143 4.46 -2.13 7.11
N GLN A 144 5.72 -2.02 6.69
CA GLN A 144 6.86 -2.65 7.34
C GLN A 144 7.11 -2.09 8.74
N LEU A 145 7.04 -0.77 8.89
CA LEU A 145 7.28 -0.08 10.16
C LEU A 145 6.03 0.03 11.05
N HIS A 146 4.91 -0.54 10.62
CA HIS A 146 3.60 -0.42 11.28
C HIS A 146 3.21 1.04 11.58
N ASP A 147 3.51 1.95 10.66
CA ASP A 147 3.26 3.38 10.79
C ASP A 147 1.84 3.73 10.34
N ASP A 148 0.89 3.66 11.29
CA ASP A 148 -0.52 3.93 11.02
C ASP A 148 -0.80 5.37 10.61
N ASN A 149 0.02 6.33 11.03
CA ASN A 149 -0.15 7.73 10.69
C ASN A 149 0.13 7.94 9.20
N VAL A 150 1.28 7.45 8.71
CA VAL A 150 1.61 7.51 7.27
C VAL A 150 0.66 6.62 6.46
N MET A 151 0.26 5.46 6.98
CA MET A 151 -0.75 4.62 6.33
C MET A 151 -2.10 5.35 6.15
N ASN A 152 -2.52 6.13 7.13
CA ASN A 152 -3.73 6.95 7.01
C ASN A 152 -3.58 8.05 5.94
N LEU A 153 -2.41 8.69 5.82
CA LEU A 153 -2.14 9.63 4.73
C LEU A 153 -2.28 8.97 3.36
N ILE A 154 -1.74 7.76 3.20
CA ILE A 154 -1.84 6.99 1.95
C ILE A 154 -3.30 6.69 1.61
N VAL A 155 -4.07 6.24 2.61
CA VAL A 155 -5.50 5.99 2.45
C VAL A 155 -6.21 7.26 2.00
N ASP A 156 -6.01 8.38 2.68
CA ASP A 156 -6.66 9.65 2.35
C ASP A 156 -6.27 10.15 0.95
N TYR A 157 -4.99 10.03 0.59
CA TYR A 157 -4.50 10.38 -0.73
C TYR A 157 -5.14 9.52 -1.83
N LEU A 158 -5.20 8.19 -1.65
CA LEU A 158 -5.85 7.28 -2.60
C LEU A 158 -7.33 7.60 -2.76
N ARG A 159 -8.05 7.87 -1.67
CA ARG A 159 -9.47 8.24 -1.72
C ARG A 159 -9.70 9.46 -2.59
N LEU A 160 -8.84 10.47 -2.49
CA LEU A 160 -8.91 11.70 -3.29
C LEU A 160 -8.50 11.50 -4.76
N LYS A 161 -7.67 10.49 -5.06
CA LYS A 161 -7.06 10.29 -6.39
C LYS A 161 -7.49 9.03 -7.10
N ILE A 162 -8.40 8.23 -6.53
CA ILE A 162 -8.79 6.92 -7.07
C ILE A 162 -9.30 7.01 -8.52
N SER A 163 -10.00 8.09 -8.87
CA SER A 163 -10.50 8.33 -10.24
C SER A 163 -9.40 8.59 -11.27
N LYS A 164 -8.17 8.90 -10.84
CA LYS A 164 -6.99 9.12 -11.68
C LYS A 164 -6.00 7.96 -11.63
N LEU A 165 -6.27 6.95 -10.81
CA LEU A 165 -5.35 5.86 -10.58
C LEU A 165 -5.39 4.88 -11.75
N SER A 166 -4.21 4.57 -12.31
CA SER A 166 -4.10 3.49 -13.30
C SER A 166 -4.23 2.11 -12.62
N PRO A 167 -4.98 1.16 -13.20
CA PRO A 167 -5.01 -0.23 -12.72
C PRO A 167 -3.65 -0.95 -12.74
N THR A 168 -2.69 -0.42 -13.50
CA THR A 168 -1.31 -0.95 -13.57
C THR A 168 -0.33 -0.21 -12.65
N ASN A 169 -0.80 0.76 -11.85
CA ASN A 169 0.09 1.49 -10.95
C ASN A 169 0.67 0.53 -9.89
N PRO A 170 1.95 0.66 -9.52
CA PRO A 170 2.59 -0.20 -8.52
C PRO A 170 1.81 -0.35 -7.21
N ILE A 171 1.12 0.70 -6.74
CA ILE A 171 0.30 0.61 -5.53
C ILE A 171 -0.83 -0.41 -5.68
N VAL A 172 -1.43 -0.56 -6.86
CA VAL A 172 -2.51 -1.54 -7.10
C VAL A 172 -1.95 -2.96 -7.10
N LEU A 173 -0.76 -3.15 -7.66
CA LEU A 173 -0.16 -4.48 -7.85
C LEU A 173 0.52 -5.01 -6.59
N GLN A 174 1.02 -4.13 -5.72
CA GLN A 174 1.83 -4.50 -4.55
C GLN A 174 1.11 -4.36 -3.22
N SER A 175 -0.08 -3.75 -3.19
CA SER A 175 -0.84 -3.57 -1.94
C SER A 175 -1.65 -4.80 -1.55
N SER A 176 -1.93 -4.90 -0.25
CA SER A 176 -2.82 -5.92 0.28
C SER A 176 -4.28 -5.50 0.12
N PRO A 177 -5.22 -6.47 0.14
CA PRO A 177 -6.65 -6.21 0.22
C PRO A 177 -7.03 -5.24 1.35
N ASP A 178 -6.37 -5.30 2.50
CA ASP A 178 -6.68 -4.45 3.66
C ASP A 178 -6.56 -2.95 3.37
N LEU A 179 -5.58 -2.56 2.54
CA LEU A 179 -5.45 -1.17 2.10
C LEU A 179 -6.72 -0.72 1.38
N TRP A 180 -7.22 -1.55 0.46
CA TRP A 180 -8.39 -1.22 -0.35
C TRP A 180 -9.69 -1.25 0.45
N LEU A 181 -9.81 -2.11 1.46
CA LEU A 181 -10.92 -2.04 2.41
C LEU A 181 -10.98 -0.67 3.09
N ARG A 182 -9.84 -0.18 3.58
CA ARG A 182 -9.72 1.16 4.21
C ARG A 182 -9.99 2.29 3.22
N VAL A 183 -9.43 2.21 2.01
CA VAL A 183 -9.62 3.22 0.95
C VAL A 183 -11.09 3.31 0.58
N LEU A 184 -11.78 2.19 0.36
CA LEU A 184 -13.18 2.18 -0.06
C LEU A 184 -14.16 2.46 1.10
N GLY A 185 -13.67 2.50 2.35
CA GLY A 185 -14.50 2.66 3.55
C GLY A 185 -15.40 1.45 3.76
N LEU A 186 -14.85 0.25 3.54
CA LEU A 186 -15.50 -1.04 3.79
C LEU A 186 -15.06 -1.64 5.13
N ASP A 187 -14.10 -1.00 5.80
CA ASP A 187 -13.89 -1.19 7.23
C ASP A 187 -14.85 -0.31 8.02
N ASP A 188 -15.31 -0.77 9.19
CA ASP A 188 -16.25 -0.05 10.05
C ASP A 188 -15.71 1.28 10.62
N ARG A 189 -14.55 1.75 10.13
CA ARG A 189 -13.79 2.87 10.67
C ARG A 189 -14.02 4.17 9.91
N ARG A 190 -14.55 4.12 8.69
CA ARG A 190 -14.61 5.29 7.77
C ARG A 190 -15.89 5.31 6.94
N GLU A 191 -16.25 6.50 6.46
CA GLU A 191 -17.36 6.66 5.55
C GLU A 191 -17.08 5.97 4.20
N LYS A 192 -18.07 5.20 3.74
CA LYS A 192 -18.01 4.50 2.45
C LYS A 192 -17.95 5.50 1.30
N ILE A 193 -17.11 5.23 0.30
CA ILE A 193 -17.10 6.02 -0.92
C ILE A 193 -18.27 5.60 -1.81
N GLU A 194 -19.08 6.57 -2.22
CA GLU A 194 -20.08 6.37 -3.26
C GLU A 194 -19.45 6.53 -4.65
N PHE A 195 -19.43 5.45 -5.41
CA PHE A 195 -19.01 5.46 -6.80
C PHE A 195 -20.24 5.59 -7.70
N LYS A 196 -20.27 6.63 -8.54
CA LYS A 196 -21.29 6.76 -9.59
C LYS A 196 -21.07 5.80 -10.75
N ASP A 197 -19.81 5.47 -11.01
CA ASP A 197 -19.39 4.52 -12.04
C ASP A 197 -18.25 3.66 -11.46
N THR A 198 -18.41 2.34 -11.57
CA THR A 198 -17.47 1.35 -11.04
C THR A 198 -16.60 0.72 -12.13
N ILE A 199 -16.62 1.23 -13.37
CA ILE A 199 -15.79 0.74 -14.47
C ILE A 199 -14.30 0.73 -14.08
N LEU A 200 -13.74 1.86 -13.65
CA LEU A 200 -12.33 1.93 -13.24
C LEU A 200 -12.06 1.06 -12.00
N LEU A 201 -12.98 1.08 -11.03
CA LEU A 201 -12.86 0.30 -9.80
C LEU A 201 -12.80 -1.21 -10.11
N SER A 202 -13.59 -1.70 -11.07
CA SER A 202 -13.56 -3.09 -11.50
C SER A 202 -12.19 -3.51 -12.03
N GLN A 203 -11.48 -2.63 -12.74
CA GLN A 203 -10.13 -2.88 -13.23
C GLN A 203 -9.10 -2.90 -12.08
N ILE A 204 -9.21 -1.96 -11.14
CA ILE A 204 -8.35 -1.89 -9.96
C ILE A 204 -8.52 -3.16 -9.11
N ILE A 205 -9.76 -3.54 -8.78
CA ILE A 205 -10.06 -4.75 -8.01
C ILE A 205 -9.52 -5.98 -8.72
N ALA A 206 -9.79 -6.14 -10.02
CA ALA A 206 -9.29 -7.28 -10.78
C ALA A 206 -7.76 -7.38 -10.73
N LYS A 207 -7.04 -6.28 -10.99
CA LYS A 207 -5.58 -6.28 -10.98
C LYS A 207 -4.98 -6.48 -9.59
N MET A 208 -5.56 -5.88 -8.56
CA MET A 208 -5.13 -6.09 -7.18
C MET A 208 -5.29 -7.56 -6.77
N CYS A 209 -6.45 -8.16 -7.07
CA CYS A 209 -6.73 -9.56 -6.70
C CYS A 209 -5.86 -10.55 -7.47
N MET A 210 -5.65 -10.32 -8.77
CA MET A 210 -4.80 -11.18 -9.60
C MET A 210 -3.31 -11.10 -9.23
N SER A 211 -2.88 -10.03 -8.56
CA SER A 211 -1.46 -9.84 -8.17
C SER A 211 -1.11 -10.45 -6.80
N GLN A 212 -2.08 -11.02 -6.07
CA GLN A 212 -1.82 -11.65 -4.78
C GLN A 212 -1.15 -13.03 -4.96
N SER A 213 0.17 -13.11 -4.85
CA SER A 213 0.95 -14.35 -5.03
C SER A 213 1.19 -15.13 -3.73
N GLU A 214 1.33 -14.45 -2.59
CA GLU A 214 1.82 -15.08 -1.34
C GLU A 214 0.71 -15.47 -0.36
N ALA A 215 -0.36 -14.68 -0.29
CA ALA A 215 -1.51 -14.95 0.58
C ALA A 215 -2.80 -14.71 -0.23
N PRO A 216 -3.46 -15.76 -0.72
CA PRO A 216 -4.71 -15.58 -1.43
C PRO A 216 -5.73 -14.93 -0.48
N MET A 217 -6.32 -13.83 -0.94
CA MET A 217 -7.43 -13.17 -0.27
C MET A 217 -8.55 -14.18 0.01
N ASP A 218 -9.26 -14.06 1.13
CA ASP A 218 -10.39 -14.93 1.42
C ASP A 218 -11.63 -14.57 0.58
N ALA A 219 -12.53 -15.54 0.39
CA ALA A 219 -13.73 -15.35 -0.43
C ALA A 219 -14.64 -14.22 0.08
N LYS A 220 -14.75 -14.05 1.41
CA LYS A 220 -15.60 -12.99 1.99
C LYS A 220 -15.05 -11.61 1.65
N THR A 221 -13.73 -11.41 1.72
CA THR A 221 -13.08 -10.16 1.32
C THR A 221 -13.25 -9.91 -0.18
N PHE A 222 -13.08 -10.93 -1.03
CA PHE A 222 -13.35 -10.81 -2.47
C PHE A 222 -14.77 -10.33 -2.76
N TYR A 223 -15.78 -10.99 -2.18
CA TYR A 223 -17.18 -10.62 -2.37
C TYR A 223 -17.52 -9.26 -1.78
N THR A 224 -16.84 -8.84 -0.72
CA THR A 224 -16.99 -7.48 -0.16
C THR A 224 -16.61 -6.41 -1.19
N PHE A 225 -15.55 -6.62 -1.97
CA PHE A 225 -15.18 -5.71 -3.04
C PHE A 225 -16.13 -5.76 -4.23
N THR A 226 -16.46 -6.96 -4.70
CA THR A 226 -17.21 -7.13 -5.96
C THR A 226 -18.67 -6.75 -5.80
N ASN A 227 -19.25 -6.84 -4.60
CA ASN A 227 -20.58 -6.34 -4.29
C ASN A 227 -20.72 -4.82 -4.43
N LEU A 228 -19.62 -4.07 -4.54
CA LEU A 228 -19.66 -2.65 -4.86
C LEU A 228 -19.88 -2.36 -6.33
N LEU A 229 -19.58 -3.32 -7.21
CA LEU A 229 -19.56 -3.11 -8.64
C LEU A 229 -20.98 -3.11 -9.21
N THR A 230 -21.37 -2.00 -9.82
CA THR A 230 -22.62 -1.88 -10.58
C THR A 230 -22.38 -1.97 -12.10
N SER A 231 -21.15 -1.71 -12.53
CA SER A 231 -20.66 -1.77 -13.90
C SER A 231 -19.24 -2.35 -13.92
N ILE A 232 -18.92 -3.13 -14.95
CA ILE A 232 -17.61 -3.77 -15.11
C ILE A 232 -16.99 -3.35 -16.45
N HIS A 233 -15.71 -3.04 -16.42
CA HIS A 233 -14.94 -2.81 -17.64
C HIS A 233 -14.72 -4.14 -18.38
N SER A 234 -14.89 -4.16 -19.71
CA SER A 234 -14.70 -5.36 -20.54
C SER A 234 -13.36 -6.08 -20.31
N ASN A 235 -12.25 -5.34 -20.26
CA ASN A 235 -10.92 -5.86 -19.95
C ASN A 235 -10.78 -6.51 -18.55
N ALA A 236 -11.61 -6.14 -17.58
CA ALA A 236 -11.59 -6.73 -16.23
C ALA A 236 -12.54 -7.92 -16.10
N ALA A 237 -13.53 -8.06 -17.00
CA ALA A 237 -14.59 -9.03 -16.87
C ALA A 237 -14.09 -10.48 -16.85
N LEU A 238 -13.13 -10.84 -17.72
CA LEU A 238 -12.57 -12.20 -17.74
C LEU A 238 -11.74 -12.49 -16.48
N ASP A 239 -10.93 -11.54 -16.03
CA ASP A 239 -10.13 -11.67 -14.80
C ASP A 239 -11.06 -11.82 -13.58
N LEU A 240 -12.13 -11.02 -13.49
CA LEU A 240 -13.11 -11.11 -12.40
C LEU A 240 -13.93 -12.41 -12.43
N CYS A 241 -14.29 -12.91 -13.61
CA CYS A 241 -14.92 -14.24 -13.71
C CYS A 241 -13.99 -15.35 -13.25
N GLU A 242 -12.69 -15.26 -13.54
CA GLU A 242 -11.71 -16.21 -13.06
C GLU A 242 -11.59 -16.21 -11.55
N LEU A 243 -11.54 -15.02 -10.96
CA LEU A 243 -11.51 -14.87 -9.52
C LEU A 243 -12.80 -15.38 -8.88
N ASP A 244 -13.96 -15.13 -9.50
CA ASP A 244 -15.24 -15.65 -9.00
C ASP A 244 -15.29 -17.18 -9.04
N ASP A 245 -14.82 -17.81 -10.13
CA ASP A 245 -14.70 -19.27 -10.20
C ASP A 245 -13.75 -19.83 -9.13
N ARG A 246 -12.68 -19.08 -8.79
CA ARG A 246 -11.68 -19.47 -7.78
C ARG A 246 -12.20 -19.33 -6.35
N TYR A 247 -12.99 -18.29 -6.07
CA TYR A 247 -13.48 -17.97 -4.72
C TYR A 247 -14.88 -18.50 -4.42
N SER A 248 -15.59 -19.01 -5.43
CA SER A 248 -16.84 -19.72 -5.24
C SER A 248 -16.61 -20.92 -4.32
N LEU A 249 -17.18 -20.84 -3.12
CA LEU A 249 -17.29 -22.00 -2.22
C LEU A 249 -18.16 -23.02 -2.94
N GLY A 250 -17.66 -24.24 -3.14
CA GLY A 250 -18.26 -25.27 -3.99
C GLY A 250 -19.62 -25.77 -3.51
N ASP A 251 -20.66 -24.94 -3.59
CA ASP A 251 -22.04 -25.41 -3.62
C ASP A 251 -22.28 -26.09 -4.97
N ASP A 252 -21.96 -27.38 -4.99
CA ASP A 252 -21.94 -28.28 -6.14
C ASP A 252 -23.34 -28.65 -6.68
N ASP A 253 -24.45 -28.04 -6.23
CA ASP A 253 -25.77 -28.65 -6.48
C ASP A 253 -26.92 -27.74 -6.94
N ASP A 254 -26.72 -26.43 -7.15
CA ASP A 254 -27.75 -25.61 -7.82
C ASP A 254 -27.28 -25.14 -9.21
N GLU A 255 -27.38 -26.08 -10.15
CA GLU A 255 -26.89 -26.00 -11.52
C GLU A 255 -27.49 -24.87 -12.40
N SER A 256 -28.41 -24.04 -11.92
CA SER A 256 -29.25 -23.26 -12.85
C SER A 256 -28.74 -21.86 -13.20
N ASP A 257 -28.15 -21.10 -12.25
CA ASP A 257 -27.94 -19.66 -12.45
C ASP A 257 -26.47 -19.20 -12.24
N LEU A 258 -26.07 -18.20 -13.05
CA LEU A 258 -24.78 -17.51 -12.91
C LEU A 258 -24.77 -16.66 -11.64
N SER A 259 -23.61 -16.48 -11.02
CA SER A 259 -23.46 -15.53 -9.92
C SER A 259 -23.80 -14.10 -10.39
N ALA A 260 -24.21 -13.23 -9.46
CA ALA A 260 -24.49 -11.82 -9.78
C ALA A 260 -23.27 -11.14 -10.43
N LEU A 261 -22.06 -11.47 -9.97
CA LEU A 261 -20.81 -10.96 -10.54
C LEU A 261 -20.58 -11.50 -11.96
N GLN A 262 -20.78 -12.80 -12.19
CA GLN A 262 -20.68 -13.39 -13.52
C GLN A 262 -21.67 -12.77 -14.50
N GLN A 263 -22.89 -12.45 -14.06
CA GLN A 263 -23.88 -11.78 -14.89
C GLN A 263 -23.41 -10.35 -15.28
N LEU A 264 -22.85 -9.58 -14.34
CA LEU A 264 -22.24 -8.28 -14.66
C LEU A 264 -21.08 -8.41 -15.67
N CYS A 265 -20.26 -9.45 -15.55
CA CYS A 265 -19.20 -9.73 -16.52
C CYS A 265 -19.77 -10.11 -17.91
N VAL A 266 -20.84 -10.92 -17.96
CA VAL A 266 -21.53 -11.25 -19.22
C VAL A 266 -22.03 -9.97 -19.90
N ASP A 267 -22.65 -9.07 -19.14
CA ASP A 267 -23.19 -7.82 -19.67
C ASP A 267 -22.06 -6.94 -20.23
N ALA A 268 -20.95 -6.80 -19.49
CA ALA A 268 -19.78 -6.04 -19.92
C ALA A 268 -19.12 -6.61 -21.19
N LEU A 269 -18.98 -7.94 -21.28
CA LEU A 269 -18.40 -8.63 -22.43
C LEU A 269 -19.31 -8.58 -23.66
N SER A 270 -20.63 -8.64 -23.46
CA SER A 270 -21.62 -8.66 -24.55
C SER A 270 -21.84 -7.26 -25.11
N ALA A 271 -21.89 -6.23 -24.26
CA ALA A 271 -22.04 -4.85 -24.72
C ALA A 271 -20.88 -4.38 -25.62
N ASN A 272 -19.66 -4.88 -25.35
CA ASN A 272 -18.42 -4.53 -26.05
C ASN A 272 -17.96 -5.62 -27.04
N TRP A 273 -18.91 -6.33 -27.66
CA TRP A 273 -18.59 -7.46 -28.55
C TRP A 273 -17.72 -7.09 -29.76
N THR A 274 -17.76 -5.84 -30.23
CA THR A 274 -16.95 -5.35 -31.35
C THR A 274 -15.46 -5.32 -31.04
N ASP A 275 -15.08 -5.16 -29.77
CA ASP A 275 -13.67 -5.13 -29.36
C ASP A 275 -13.04 -6.53 -29.25
N ARG A 276 -13.83 -7.60 -29.43
CA ARG A 276 -13.32 -8.99 -29.39
C ARG A 276 -12.34 -9.32 -30.50
N ASN A 277 -12.39 -8.60 -31.62
CA ASN A 277 -11.40 -8.73 -32.69
C ASN A 277 -9.99 -8.31 -32.25
N LYS A 278 -9.85 -7.64 -31.10
CA LYS A 278 -8.59 -7.19 -30.52
C LYS A 278 -8.09 -8.13 -29.41
N TRP A 279 -8.79 -9.23 -29.14
CA TRP A 279 -8.37 -10.15 -28.08
C TRP A 279 -7.06 -10.84 -28.42
N ASN A 280 -6.20 -10.96 -27.42
CA ASN A 280 -4.97 -11.74 -27.52
C ASN A 280 -5.24 -13.22 -27.20
N ASP A 281 -4.26 -14.09 -27.48
CA ASP A 281 -4.39 -15.54 -27.24
C ASP A 281 -4.69 -15.86 -25.77
N GLU A 282 -4.13 -15.10 -24.82
CA GLU A 282 -4.39 -15.24 -23.39
C GLU A 282 -5.88 -15.03 -23.04
N GLN A 283 -6.53 -14.01 -23.61
CA GLN A 283 -7.94 -13.75 -23.40
C GLN A 283 -8.82 -14.85 -24.01
N PHE A 284 -8.45 -15.36 -25.18
CA PHE A 284 -9.14 -16.50 -25.77
C PHE A 284 -8.99 -17.75 -24.92
N ASP A 285 -7.80 -18.02 -24.39
CA ASP A 285 -7.56 -19.17 -23.53
C ASP A 285 -8.34 -19.03 -22.22
N LYS A 286 -8.32 -17.86 -21.58
CA LYS A 286 -9.17 -17.55 -20.41
C LYS A 286 -10.65 -17.80 -20.68
N MET A 287 -11.14 -17.55 -21.89
CA MET A 287 -12.53 -17.80 -22.28
C MET A 287 -12.82 -19.29 -22.52
N LYS A 288 -11.89 -20.03 -23.13
CA LYS A 288 -12.04 -21.47 -23.42
C LYS A 288 -12.21 -22.31 -22.14
N TYR A 289 -11.53 -21.92 -21.07
CA TYR A 289 -11.60 -22.63 -19.78
C TYR A 289 -12.80 -22.23 -18.92
N ARG A 290 -13.70 -21.36 -19.40
CA ARG A 290 -14.91 -20.98 -18.64
C ARG A 290 -15.96 -22.08 -18.65
N LYS A 291 -16.81 -22.06 -17.62
CA LYS A 291 -17.99 -22.93 -17.54
C LYS A 291 -18.85 -22.78 -18.81
N PRO A 292 -19.31 -23.88 -19.44
CA PRO A 292 -20.09 -23.81 -20.69
C PRO A 292 -21.32 -22.89 -20.60
N LYS A 293 -21.99 -22.85 -19.43
CA LYS A 293 -23.16 -22.00 -19.17
C LYS A 293 -22.82 -20.50 -19.32
N PHE A 294 -21.67 -20.08 -18.79
CA PHE A 294 -21.17 -18.71 -18.94
C PHE A 294 -20.95 -18.37 -20.42
N ILE A 295 -20.25 -19.24 -21.16
CA ILE A 295 -19.97 -19.05 -22.59
C ILE A 295 -21.27 -18.92 -23.40
N VAL A 296 -22.23 -19.83 -23.18
CA VAL A 296 -23.54 -19.80 -23.85
C VAL A 296 -24.28 -18.49 -23.56
N LYS A 297 -24.26 -18.01 -22.32
CA LYS A 297 -24.89 -16.75 -21.94
C LYS A 297 -24.23 -15.56 -22.64
N VAL A 298 -22.90 -15.48 -22.63
CA VAL A 298 -22.15 -14.44 -23.36
C VAL A 298 -22.51 -14.46 -24.85
N LEU A 299 -22.52 -15.62 -25.50
CA LEU A 299 -22.86 -15.73 -26.92
C LEU A 299 -24.30 -15.28 -27.21
N ARG A 300 -25.27 -15.77 -26.42
CA ARG A 300 -26.69 -15.42 -26.59
C ARG A 300 -26.92 -13.92 -26.43
N GLN A 301 -26.36 -13.32 -25.39
CA GLN A 301 -26.51 -11.88 -25.14
C GLN A 301 -25.81 -11.07 -26.22
N THR A 302 -24.60 -11.47 -26.63
CA THR A 302 -23.86 -10.84 -27.73
C THR A 302 -24.66 -10.83 -29.04
N VAL A 303 -25.26 -11.97 -29.42
CA VAL A 303 -26.08 -12.07 -30.63
C VAL A 303 -27.31 -11.18 -30.53
N SER A 304 -27.96 -11.14 -29.36
CA SER A 304 -29.10 -10.25 -29.09
C SER A 304 -28.70 -8.77 -29.24
N ASP A 305 -27.59 -8.36 -28.61
CA ASP A 305 -27.07 -6.99 -28.65
C ASP A 305 -26.57 -6.57 -30.03
N ALA A 306 -26.01 -7.51 -30.80
CA ALA A 306 -25.63 -7.26 -32.19
C ALA A 306 -26.87 -7.11 -33.08
N THR A 307 -27.88 -7.98 -32.91
CA THR A 307 -29.11 -7.96 -33.69
C THR A 307 -29.93 -6.69 -33.45
N SER A 308 -29.95 -6.18 -32.21
CA SER A 308 -30.65 -4.92 -31.87
C SER A 308 -29.98 -3.68 -32.48
N LYS A 309 -28.66 -3.73 -32.71
CA LYS A 309 -27.88 -2.64 -33.33
C LYS A 309 -27.91 -2.68 -34.86
N LEU A 310 -28.32 -3.79 -35.48
CA LEU A 310 -28.47 -3.86 -36.93
C LEU A 310 -29.66 -3.00 -37.38
N PRO A 311 -29.48 -2.10 -38.38
CA PRO A 311 -30.60 -1.32 -38.89
C PRO A 311 -31.64 -2.29 -39.44
N ARG A 312 -32.86 -2.23 -38.88
CA ARG A 312 -34.01 -2.94 -39.48
C ARG A 312 -34.20 -2.36 -40.87
N LYS A 313 -33.80 -3.09 -41.91
CA LYS A 313 -34.21 -2.75 -43.28
C LYS A 313 -35.73 -2.70 -43.27
N SER A 314 -36.29 -1.50 -43.38
CA SER A 314 -37.72 -1.32 -43.57
C SER A 314 -38.06 -1.88 -44.95
N HIS A 315 -38.43 -3.16 -45.00
CA HIS A 315 -39.14 -3.72 -46.13
C HIS A 315 -40.58 -3.19 -46.10
N TYR A 316 -40.73 -1.89 -46.38
CA TYR A 316 -41.93 -1.31 -46.97
C TYR A 316 -41.43 -0.75 -48.32
N ALA A 317 -41.50 -1.54 -49.39
CA ALA A 317 -42.67 -1.69 -50.24
C ALA A 317 -42.93 -0.43 -51.08
N ASP A 318 -42.12 -0.25 -52.12
CA ASP A 318 -42.59 0.34 -53.37
C ASP A 318 -42.95 -0.84 -54.29
N TYR A 319 -44.22 -1.24 -54.25
CA TYR A 319 -44.87 -2.10 -55.24
C TYR A 319 -46.08 -1.36 -55.80
#